data_AF-A0A962PXV6-F1
#
_entry.id   AF-A0A962PXV6-F1
#
_cell.length_a   1.000
_cell.length_b   1.000
_cell.length_c   1.000
_cell.angle_alpha   90.00
_cell.angle_beta   90.00
_cell.angle_gamma   90.00
#
_symmetry.space_group_name_H-M   'P 1'
#
loop_
_entity.id
_entity.type
_entity.pdbx_description
1 polymer ?
#
loop_
_entity_poly.entity_id
_entity_poly.type
_entity_poly.pdbx_seq_one_letter_code
_entity_poly.pdbx_strand_id
1 'polypeptide(L)' 'MDTTGTERLYTAAQTRELDRCAIQDHRIPGSTLMSRAARAAFGCLLQAWPQPERIQVLCGTGNNGGDGFLI' A
#
# COMPACT_ATOMS: atom_id res chain seq x y z
N MET A 1 -22.25 -4.72 -15.00
CA MET A 1 -21.37 -4.31 -13.90
C MET A 1 -22.14 -3.29 -13.11
N ASP A 2 -22.43 -3.60 -11.85
CA ASP A 2 -23.19 -2.72 -10.98
C ASP A 2 -22.30 -1.55 -10.52
N THR A 3 -22.70 -0.32 -10.86
CA THR A 3 -21.93 0.91 -10.64
C THR A 3 -22.51 1.76 -9.49
N THR A 4 -23.36 1.21 -8.61
CA THR A 4 -23.87 1.91 -7.41
C THR A 4 -22.86 1.84 -6.25
N GLY A 5 -21.60 2.19 -6.54
CA GLY A 5 -20.42 1.89 -5.73
C GLY A 5 -20.39 2.55 -4.36
N THR A 6 -20.97 1.87 -3.37
CA THR A 6 -20.54 2.00 -1.97
C THR A 6 -19.72 0.76 -1.62
N GLU A 7 -18.54 0.64 -2.21
CA GLU A 7 -17.59 -0.38 -1.76
C GLU A 7 -17.26 -0.09 -0.29
N ARG A 8 -17.47 -1.08 0.59
CA ARG A 8 -17.22 -0.89 2.02
C ARG A 8 -15.72 -0.80 2.24
N LEU A 9 -15.23 0.42 2.43
CA LEU A 9 -13.84 0.68 2.77
C LEU A 9 -13.57 0.38 4.25
N TYR A 10 -12.39 -0.16 4.53
CA TYR A 10 -11.90 -0.27 5.90
C TYR A 10 -11.56 1.11 6.45
N THR A 11 -11.94 1.33 7.70
CA THR A 11 -11.44 2.46 8.48
C THR A 11 -9.95 2.29 8.74
N ALA A 12 -9.26 3.38 9.05
CA ALA A 12 -7.84 3.33 9.41
C ALA A 12 -7.57 2.47 10.66
N ALA A 13 -8.52 2.35 11.58
CA ALA A 13 -8.39 1.45 12.74
C ALA A 13 -8.47 -0.02 12.31
N GLN A 14 -9.40 -0.36 11.40
CA GLN A 14 -9.52 -1.71 10.86
C GLN A 14 -8.28 -2.12 10.07
N THR A 15 -7.73 -1.25 9.22
CA THR A 15 -6.50 -1.58 8.46
C THR A 15 -5.32 -1.84 9.39
N ARG A 16 -5.15 -1.06 10.47
CA ARG A 16 -4.10 -1.33 11.47
C ARG A 16 -4.27 -2.67 12.16
N GLU A 17 -5.51 -3.07 12.44
CA GLU A 17 -5.80 -4.38 13.02
C GLU A 17 -5.54 -5.53 12.05
N LEU A 18 -5.81 -5.33 10.75
CA LEU A 18 -5.46 -6.29 9.71
C LEU A 18 -3.94 -6.47 9.62
N ASP A 19 -3.17 -5.38 9.63
CA ASP A 19 -1.70 -5.44 9.66
C ASP A 19 -1.19 -6.17 10.91
N ARG A 20 -1.77 -5.85 12.09
CA ARG A 20 -1.44 -6.53 13.35
C ARG A 20 -1.70 -8.03 13.23
N CYS A 21 -2.86 -8.45 12.74
CA CYS A 21 -3.23 -9.86 12.58
C CYS A 21 -2.28 -10.57 11.60
N ALA A 22 -1.99 -9.97 10.45
CA ALA A 22 -1.04 -10.52 9.49
C ALA A 22 0.36 -10.73 10.09
N ILE A 23 0.83 -9.76 10.89
CA ILE A 23 2.17 -9.82 11.49
C ILE A 23 2.23 -10.79 12.68
N GLN A 24 1.30 -10.66 13.61
CA GLN A 24 1.36 -11.35 14.90
C GLN A 24 0.76 -12.75 14.83
N ASP A 25 -0.41 -12.88 14.18
CA ASP A 25 -1.20 -14.10 14.21
C ASP A 25 -0.78 -15.01 13.03
N HIS A 26 -0.50 -14.41 11.86
CA HIS A 26 -0.05 -15.13 10.66
C HIS A 26 1.46 -15.11 10.41
N ARG A 27 2.24 -14.47 11.30
CA ARG A 27 3.72 -14.43 11.24
C ARG A 27 4.30 -13.89 9.92
N ILE A 28 3.57 -13.01 9.23
CA ILE A 28 4.06 -12.34 8.03
C ILE A 28 4.96 -11.17 8.47
N PRO A 29 6.23 -11.09 8.05
CA PRO A 29 7.07 -9.95 8.42
C PRO A 29 6.46 -8.63 7.94
N GLY A 30 6.48 -7.59 8.78
CA GLY A 30 5.96 -6.27 8.41
C GLY A 30 6.63 -5.69 7.15
N SER A 31 7.92 -5.97 6.95
CA SER A 31 8.66 -5.62 5.72
C SER A 31 8.10 -6.28 4.47
N THR A 32 7.53 -7.48 4.58
CA THR A 32 6.84 -8.15 3.46
C THR A 32 5.54 -7.44 3.11
N LEU A 33 4.77 -6.97 4.11
CA LEU A 33 3.57 -6.18 3.86
C LEU A 33 3.93 -4.85 3.19
N MET A 34 4.94 -4.15 3.71
CA MET A 34 5.46 -2.90 3.15
C MET A 34 5.92 -3.06 1.69
N SER A 35 6.68 -4.12 1.39
CA SER A 35 7.13 -4.41 0.02
C SER A 35 5.96 -4.69 -0.94
N ARG A 36 4.88 -5.32 -0.44
CA ARG A 36 3.67 -5.56 -1.23
C ARG A 36 2.90 -4.26 -1.47
N ALA A 37 2.79 -3.40 -0.46
CA ALA A 37 2.15 -2.09 -0.58
C ALA A 37 2.89 -1.21 -1.59
N ALA A 38 4.23 -1.13 -1.50
CA ALA A 38 5.06 -0.40 -2.45
C ALA A 38 4.89 -0.91 -3.88
N ARG A 39 4.94 -2.23 -4.10
CA ARG A 39 4.71 -2.83 -5.43
C ARG A 39 3.32 -2.51 -5.98
N ALA A 40 2.28 -2.57 -5.15
CA ALA A 40 0.93 -2.23 -5.56
C ALA A 40 0.82 -0.75 -5.94
N ALA A 41 1.38 0.15 -5.12
CA ALA A 41 1.39 1.59 -5.40
C ALA A 41 2.14 1.91 -6.71
N PHE A 42 3.31 1.32 -6.93
CA PHE A 42 4.07 1.49 -8.16
C PHE A 42 3.33 0.90 -9.38
N GLY A 43 2.68 -0.26 -9.22
CA GLY A 43 1.82 -0.84 -10.24
C GLY A 43 0.67 0.09 -10.65
N CYS A 44 -0.02 0.69 -9.68
CA CYS A 44 -1.06 1.69 -9.94
C CYS A 44 -0.50 2.94 -10.64
N LEU A 45 0.69 3.40 -10.25
CA LEU A 45 1.38 4.51 -10.92
C LEU A 45 1.62 4.18 -12.39
N LEU A 46 2.18 3.01 -12.70
CA LEU A 46 2.45 2.61 -14.10
C LEU A 46 1.18 2.35 -14.91
N GLN A 47 0.07 1.98 -14.27
CA GLN A 47 -1.22 1.88 -14.96
C GLN A 47 -1.74 3.26 -15.38
N ALA A 48 -1.56 4.28 -14.55
CA ALA A 48 -1.96 5.65 -14.86
C ALA A 48 -0.95 6.35 -15.81
N TRP A 49 0.34 6.04 -15.67
CA TRP A 49 1.43 6.58 -16.49
C TRP A 49 2.37 5.45 -16.94
N PRO A 50 2.14 4.83 -18.11
CA PRO A 50 2.89 3.66 -18.54
C PRO A 50 4.39 3.88 -18.80
N GLN A 51 4.80 5.11 -19.11
CA GLN A 51 6.18 5.47 -19.45
C GLN A 51 6.57 6.80 -18.80
N PRO A 52 6.72 6.85 -17.48
CA PRO A 52 7.08 8.09 -16.80
C PRO A 52 8.56 8.41 -17.07
N GLU A 53 8.84 9.58 -17.62
CA GLU A 53 10.23 10.03 -17.86
C GLU A 53 10.99 10.31 -16.55
N ARG A 54 10.27 10.76 -15.52
CA ARG A 54 10.81 11.03 -14.19
C ARG A 54 9.77 10.72 -13.12
N ILE A 55 10.20 10.05 -12.06
CA ILE A 55 9.43 9.83 -10.85
C ILE A 55 10.16 10.50 -9.70
N GLN A 56 9.43 11.23 -8.86
CA GLN A 56 9.92 11.76 -7.60
C GLN A 56 9.08 11.19 -6.46
N VAL A 57 9.74 10.56 -5.49
CA VAL A 57 9.08 9.99 -4.31
C VAL A 57 9.42 10.83 -3.09
N LEU A 58 8.39 11.26 -2.36
CA LEU A 58 8.53 12.07 -1.14
C LEU A 58 8.17 11.20 0.08
N CYS A 59 9.19 10.76 0.82
CA CYS A 59 9.02 9.88 1.96
C CYS A 59 8.88 10.65 3.27
N GLY A 60 7.82 10.37 4.03
CA GLY A 60 7.70 10.79 5.43
C GLY A 60 8.51 9.90 6.38
N THR A 61 8.41 10.15 7.68
CA THR A 61 9.15 9.37 8.71
C THR A 61 8.41 8.13 9.23
N GLY A 62 7.18 7.88 8.77
CA GLY A 62 6.36 6.74 9.20
C GLY A 62 6.38 5.56 8.22
N ASN A 63 5.47 4.59 8.44
CA ASN A 63 5.38 3.37 7.61
C ASN A 63 5.20 3.66 6.11
N ASN A 64 4.39 4.66 5.76
CA ASN A 64 4.22 5.08 4.36
C ASN A 64 5.51 5.61 3.73
N GLY A 65 6.41 6.18 4.53
CA GLY A 65 7.75 6.57 4.07
C GLY A 65 8.62 5.34 3.76
N GLY A 66 8.44 4.27 4.53
CA GLY A 66 9.04 2.96 4.25
C GLY A 66 8.52 2.36 2.94
N ASP A 67 7.21 2.44 2.68
CA ASP A 67 6.64 2.03 1.39
C ASP A 67 7.27 2.82 0.24
N GLY A 68 7.37 4.15 0.39
CA GLY A 68 8.00 5.02 -0.61
C GLY A 68 9.48 4.73 -0.84
N PHE A 69 10.22 4.28 0.18
CA PHE A 69 11.63 3.87 0.02
C PHE A 69 11.77 2.54 -0.79
N LEU A 70 10.70 1.77 -0.91
CA LEU A 70 10.65 0.49 -1.62
C LEU A 70 10.00 0.59 -3.01
N ILE A 71 9.53 1.78 -3.42
CA ILE A 71 9.09 2.08 -4.80
C ILE A 71 10.33 2.25 -5.67
#